data_AF-A0A967UDF7-F1
#
_entry.id   AF-A0A967UDF7-F1
#
_cell.length_a   1.000
_cell.length_b   1.000
_cell.length_c   1.000
_cell.angle_alpha   90.00
_cell.angle_beta   90.00
_cell.angle_gamma   90.00
#
_symmetry.space_group_name_H-M   'P 1'
#
loop_
_entity.id
_entity.type
_entity.pdbx_description
1 polymer ?
#
loop_
_entity_poly.entity_id
_entity_poly.type
_entity_poly.pdbx_seq_one_letter_code
_entity_poly.pdbx_strand_id
1 'polypeptide(L)' 'TGFNCVWRRGRIIQPRVVIDEFPAIGGLDELEAMPSNMIYMVEVYGNGSHIRVYTNQFIERLGRRPMAPIPLWW' A
#
# COMPACT_ATOMS: atom_id res chain seq x y z
N THR A 1 4.45 -15.39 14.41
CA THR A 1 4.63 -14.18 13.59
C THR A 1 3.47 -14.11 12.64
N GLY A 2 2.44 -13.34 13.00
CA GLY A 2 1.18 -13.32 12.25
C GLY A 2 1.20 -12.17 11.26
N PHE A 3 1.25 -12.48 9.97
CA PHE A 3 0.94 -11.52 8.93
C PHE A 3 -0.43 -10.92 9.23
N ASN A 4 -0.53 -9.61 9.46
CA ASN A 4 -1.82 -8.97 9.62
C ASN A 4 -2.71 -9.29 8.41
N CYS A 5 -3.91 -9.78 8.69
CA CYS A 5 -4.85 -10.25 7.67
C CYS A 5 -6.16 -9.46 7.73
N VAL A 6 -6.85 -9.38 6.60
CA VAL A 6 -8.16 -8.72 6.48
C VAL A 6 -9.26 -9.77 6.53
N TRP A 7 -10.28 -9.54 7.36
CA TRP A 7 -11.50 -10.34 7.35
C TRP A 7 -12.41 -9.92 6.19
N ARG A 8 -12.61 -10.81 5.21
CA ARG A 8 -13.38 -10.55 3.99
C ARG A 8 -14.38 -11.68 3.74
N ARG A 9 -15.68 -11.36 3.78
CA ARG A 9 -16.78 -12.29 3.45
C ARG A 9 -16.64 -13.66 4.14
N GLY A 10 -16.34 -13.65 5.44
CA GLY A 10 -16.18 -14.88 6.23
C GLY A 10 -14.83 -15.60 6.06
N ARG A 11 -13.87 -14.99 5.36
CA ARG A 11 -12.51 -15.54 5.17
C ARG A 11 -11.45 -14.54 5.60
N ILE A 12 -10.38 -15.05 6.20
CA ILE A 12 -9.16 -14.29 6.45
C ILE A 12 -8.34 -14.30 5.17
N ILE A 13 -7.96 -13.13 4.66
CA ILE A 13 -7.10 -12.99 3.49
C ILE A 13 -5.87 -12.15 3.82
N GLN A 14 -4.75 -12.44 3.17
CA GLN A 14 -3.59 -11.55 3.16
C GLN A 14 -3.74 -10.56 2.02
N PRO A 15 -3.84 -9.25 2.30
CA PRO A 15 -3.92 -8.25 1.25
C PRO A 15 -2.57 -8.06 0.57
N ARG A 16 -2.59 -7.74 -0.73
CA ARG A 16 -1.40 -7.20 -1.40
C ARG A 16 -1.26 -5.74 -1.00
N VAL A 17 -0.11 -5.38 -0.44
CA VAL A 17 0.20 -4.00 -0.05
C VAL A 17 1.30 -3.46 -0.96
N VAL A 18 1.10 -2.24 -1.45
CA VAL A 18 2.04 -1.53 -2.31
C VAL A 18 2.30 -0.17 -1.69
N ILE A 19 3.56 0.18 -1.48
CA ILE A 19 4.00 1.47 -0.95
C ILE A 19 4.82 2.16 -2.05
N ASP A 20 4.41 3.37 -2.46
CA ASP A 20 5.10 4.17 -3.48
C ASP A 20 5.37 3.41 -4.79
N GLU A 21 4.39 2.61 -5.22
CA GLU A 21 4.44 1.72 -6.40
C GLU A 21 5.37 0.49 -6.27
N PHE A 22 5.91 0.23 -5.08
CA PHE A 22 6.69 -0.98 -4.78
C PHE A 22 5.92 -1.96 -3.88
N PRO A 23 5.99 -3.28 -4.12
CA PRO A 23 5.39 -4.26 -3.23
C PRO A 23 6.01 -4.18 -1.82
N ALA A 24 5.15 -4.06 -0.80
CA ALA A 24 5.57 -4.16 0.59
C ALA A 24 5.83 -5.63 0.92
N ILE A 25 7.08 -5.98 1.24
CA ILE A 25 7.48 -7.36 1.56
C ILE A 25 6.82 -7.81 2.85
N GLY A 26 6.66 -6.91 3.83
CA GLY A 26 5.98 -7.17 5.10
C GLY A 26 4.46 -7.05 5.03
N GLY A 27 3.88 -6.72 3.87
CA GLY A 27 2.43 -6.58 3.72
C GLY A 27 1.85 -5.52 4.66
N LEU A 28 0.85 -5.90 5.46
CA LEU A 28 0.23 -4.99 6.43
C LEU A 28 1.14 -4.66 7.62
N ASP A 29 2.09 -5.52 7.97
CA ASP A 29 2.98 -5.28 9.11
C ASP A 29 3.96 -4.14 8.79
N GLU A 30 4.41 -4.07 7.54
CA GLU A 30 5.23 -2.97 7.03
C GLU A 30 4.47 -1.65 7.03
N LEU A 31 3.18 -1.70 6.69
CA LEU A 31 2.30 -0.53 6.75
C LEU A 31 1.99 -0.10 8.19
N GLU A 32 1.79 -1.03 9.11
CA GLU A 32 1.55 -0.73 10.54
C GLU A 32 2.77 -0.05 11.17
N ALA A 33 3.98 -0.41 10.74
CA ALA A 33 5.21 0.22 11.19
C ALA A 33 5.41 1.66 10.65
N MET A 34 4.64 2.09 9.64
CA MET A 34 4.79 3.43 9.07
C MET A 34 4.10 4.52 9.92
N PRO A 35 4.79 5.64 10.20
CA PRO A 35 4.15 6.80 10.81
C PRO A 35 3.05 7.38 9.92
N SER A 36 1.87 7.62 10.48
CA SER A 36 0.71 8.14 9.74
C SER A 36 0.96 9.52 9.11
N ASN A 37 1.83 10.34 9.71
CA ASN A 37 2.22 11.65 9.18
C ASN A 37 3.12 11.58 7.93
N MET A 38 3.65 10.40 7.58
CA MET A 38 4.39 10.19 6.33
C MET A 38 3.49 9.80 5.17
N ILE A 39 2.28 9.32 5.48
CA ILE A 39 1.31 8.84 4.49
C ILE A 39 0.53 10.03 3.96
N TYR A 40 0.62 10.22 2.65
CA TYR A 40 -0.17 11.22 1.92
C TYR A 40 -1.55 10.66 1.58
N MET A 41 -1.62 9.41 1.10
CA MET A 41 -2.85 8.80 0.62
C MET A 41 -2.83 7.28 0.77
N VAL A 42 -3.99 6.71 1.10
CA VAL A 42 -4.23 5.26 1.11
C VAL A 42 -5.43 4.96 0.22
N GLU A 43 -5.26 4.04 -0.72
CA GLU A 43 -6.31 3.56 -1.59
C GLU A 43 -6.56 2.08 -1.33
N VAL A 44 -7.81 1.71 -1.10
CA VAL A 44 -8.21 0.34 -0.81
C VAL A 44 -9.09 -0.20 -1.94
N TYR A 45 -8.59 -1.21 -2.64
CA TYR A 45 -9.24 -1.84 -3.79
C TYR A 45 -9.69 -3.27 -3.47
N GLY A 46 -10.64 -3.77 -4.27
CA GLY A 46 -11.06 -5.18 -4.22
C GLY A 46 -11.69 -5.59 -2.87
N ASN A 47 -12.20 -4.63 -2.11
CA ASN A 47 -12.71 -4.83 -0.75
C ASN A 47 -11.62 -5.31 0.22
N GLY A 48 -10.50 -4.59 0.24
CA GLY A 48 -9.38 -4.84 1.15
C GLY A 48 -8.41 -5.92 0.68
N SER A 49 -8.48 -6.38 -0.57
CA SER A 49 -7.53 -7.37 -1.10
C SER A 49 -6.27 -6.72 -1.70
N HIS A 50 -6.34 -5.44 -2.04
CA HIS A 50 -5.24 -4.69 -2.61
C HIS A 50 -5.22 -3.28 -2.01
N ILE A 51 -4.10 -2.91 -1.39
CA ILE A 51 -3.93 -1.64 -0.68
C ILE A 51 -2.75 -0.92 -1.32
N ARG A 52 -2.96 0.34 -1.73
CA ARG A 52 -1.90 1.23 -2.20
C ARG A 52 -1.70 2.34 -1.19
N VAL A 53 -0.44 2.65 -0.91
CA VAL A 53 -0.02 3.66 0.04
C VAL A 53 0.96 4.57 -0.66
N TYR A 54 0.74 5.86 -0.54
CA TYR A 54 1.59 6.89 -1.13
C TYR A 54 2.14 7.77 -0.01
N THR A 55 3.45 7.98 -0.01
CA THR A 55 4.12 8.87 0.94
C THR A 55 4.14 10.32 0.46
N ASN A 56 4.24 11.24 1.41
CA ASN A 56 4.43 12.67 1.11
C ASN A 56 5.65 12.89 0.19
N GLN A 57 6.76 12.21 0.49
CA GLN A 57 7.99 12.33 -0.29
C GLN A 57 7.82 11.85 -1.74
N PHE A 58 7.10 10.74 -1.95
CA PHE A 58 6.84 10.21 -3.28
C PHE A 58 5.95 11.15 -4.10
N ILE A 59 4.88 11.66 -3.50
CA ILE A 59 3.96 12.58 -4.16
C ILE A 59 4.64 13.91 -4.49
N GLU A 60 5.46 14.45 -3.58
CA GLU A 60 6.28 15.63 -3.88
C GLU A 60 7.24 15.39 -5.05
N ARG A 61 7.86 14.20 -5.12
CA ARG A 61 8.75 13.82 -6.23
C ARG A 61 7.97 13.75 -7.55
N LEU A 62 6.78 13.15 -7.56
CA LEU A 62 5.91 13.09 -8.73
C LEU A 62 5.42 14.47 -9.17
N GLY A 63 5.10 15.37 -8.23
CA GLY A 63 4.71 16.74 -8.54
C GLY A 63 5.84 17.56 -9.16
N ARG A 64 7.09 17.33 -8.75
CA ARG A 64 8.28 17.99 -9.33
C ARG A 64 8.73 17.38 -10.66
N ARG A 65 8.55 16.07 -10.82
CA ARG A 65 8.91 15.31 -12.02
C ARG A 65 7.82 14.28 -12.27
N PRO A 66 6.82 14.60 -13.11
CA PRO A 66 5.76 13.66 -13.44
C PRO A 66 6.38 12.45 -14.12
N MET A 67 6.45 11.34 -13.42
CA MET A 67 6.75 10.04 -13.99
C MET A 67 5.41 9.33 -14.22
N ALA A 68 5.29 8.63 -15.34
CA ALA A 68 4.13 7.78 -15.57
C ALA A 68 4.09 6.71 -14.47
N PRO A 69 2.92 6.44 -13.86
CA PRO A 69 2.77 5.36 -12.91
C PRO A 69 3.30 4.05 -13.48
N ILE A 70 4.09 3.31 -12.72
CA ILE A 70 4.59 2.01 -13.17
C ILE A 70 3.41 1.03 -13.12
N PRO A 71 3.02 0.40 -14.24
CA PRO A 71 1.99 -0.63 -14.21
C PRO A 71 2.52 -1.81 -13.40
N LEU A 72 1.81 -2.14 -12.33
CA LEU A 72 2.10 -3.31 -11.52
C LEU A 72 1.43 -4.52 -12.16
N TRP A 73 2.22 -5.37 -12.82
CA TRP A 73 1.77 -6.57 -13.53
C TRP A 73 1.80 -7.78 -12.60
N TRP A 74 0.61 -8.18 -12.12
CA TRP A 74 0.37 -9.41 -11.32
C TRP A 74 -1.12 -9.74 -11.20
#